data_AF-A0A8I1KCK3-F1
#
_entry.id   AF-A0A8I1KCK3-F1
#
_cell.length_a   1.000
_cell.length_b   1.000
_cell.length_c   1.000
_cell.angle_alpha   90.00
_cell.angle_beta   90.00
_cell.angle_gamma   90.00
#
_symmetry.space_group_name_H-M   'P 1'
#
loop_
_entity.id
_entity.type
_entity.pdbx_description
1 polymer ?
#
loop_
_entity_poly.entity_id
_entity_poly.type
_entity_poly.pdbx_seq_one_letter_code
_entity_poly.pdbx_strand_id
1 'polypeptide(L)'
;MDSLGRTTCLTGTDTAGTNYNVAAGTASIVGVNSTAASVTTALGAISNGTLAGLTPGLAQINAVAAAKDAVTAFEKATATGTLATTVTGLDGNKDGSVTLAELNTASGVATAAHTAAVGADTTAVATAKLTDLNTALATAKTAAITATSATVVANLDAALAAQTAVKGTTVDQNATAAAKASAIAGFASAFGNQTVVTTTTLDGKTLAATDISVVADVYTVLTSTTLSSTERTALVAEVNKVGATGVALVAAADKEVAVAKADAAVATATTAAGGTGTTYVTAVTNQKTKADALVKAVAADAQVAAIKVAIDAHKALDTAVTTAGTAVTALNSAKVAIADISASTSGSVINGNATKSDVFYFAAKAPTAADVTIGTFGAGDSVVVGSSYTFNAGALTTGNNSVAEMFLVQGEKGVQIVLENSVFGSGTVATPAAANGVIAPSSADNVSVITLTGVTIDHVSVANGVVSYV
;
A
#
# COMPACT_ATOMS: atom_id res chain seq x y z
N MET A 1 6.04 31.85 0.20
CA MET A 1 6.50 33.05 -0.52
C MET A 1 7.68 33.59 0.25
N ASP A 2 8.89 33.44 -0.26
CA ASP A 2 10.06 34.11 0.30
C ASP A 2 10.37 35.36 -0.53
N SER A 3 10.80 36.41 0.15
CA SER A 3 10.59 37.82 -0.20
C SER A 3 11.62 38.41 -1.18
N LEU A 4 12.29 37.58 -1.97
CA LEU A 4 13.28 38.02 -2.95
C LEU A 4 13.12 37.24 -4.27
N GLY A 5 12.44 37.86 -5.23
CA GLY A 5 12.13 37.32 -6.55
C GLY A 5 13.36 36.89 -7.35
N ARG A 6 13.75 35.62 -7.23
CA ARG A 6 14.42 34.85 -8.27
C ARG A 6 13.80 33.45 -8.30
N THR A 7 12.83 33.27 -9.19
CA THR A 7 12.42 31.94 -9.63
C THR A 7 13.66 31.25 -10.18
N THR A 8 13.93 30.07 -9.63
CA THR A 8 14.99 29.13 -9.98
C THR A 8 15.37 29.17 -11.45
N CYS A 9 16.66 29.36 -11.69
CA CYS A 9 17.32 29.22 -12.99
C CYS A 9 16.86 27.91 -13.65
N LEU A 10 16.49 27.99 -14.93
CA LEU A 10 16.26 26.85 -15.81
C LEU A 10 17.44 25.88 -15.69
N THR A 11 17.26 24.76 -14.99
CA THR A 11 18.19 23.61 -15.03
C THR A 11 18.03 22.77 -16.30
N GLY A 12 17.27 23.27 -17.30
CA GLY A 12 16.98 22.57 -18.55
C GLY A 12 18.05 22.65 -19.63
N THR A 13 19.18 23.32 -19.41
CA THR A 13 20.23 23.48 -20.44
C THR A 13 21.36 22.45 -20.35
N ASP A 14 21.54 21.73 -19.24
CA ASP A 14 22.68 20.79 -19.10
C ASP A 14 22.38 19.39 -19.65
N THR A 15 21.11 18.97 -19.70
CA THR A 15 20.70 17.66 -20.25
C THR A 15 20.77 17.61 -21.79
N ALA A 16 20.81 18.75 -22.47
CA ALA A 16 20.93 18.81 -23.93
C ALA A 16 22.34 18.42 -24.41
N GLY A 17 23.37 18.68 -23.60
CA GLY A 17 24.76 18.35 -23.92
C GLY A 17 25.09 16.86 -23.79
N THR A 18 24.53 16.17 -22.79
CA THR A 18 24.79 14.75 -22.53
C THR A 18 24.12 13.82 -23.55
N ASN A 19 23.07 14.29 -24.22
CA ASN A 19 22.34 13.54 -25.26
C ASN A 19 22.75 13.92 -26.69
N TYR A 20 23.74 14.81 -26.85
CA TYR A 20 24.21 15.23 -28.17
C TYR A 20 25.01 14.10 -28.84
N ASN A 21 24.45 13.50 -29.88
CA ASN A 21 25.20 12.59 -30.73
C ASN A 21 26.11 13.39 -31.68
N VAL A 22 27.41 13.40 -31.38
CA VAL A 22 28.43 14.10 -32.18
C VAL A 22 28.46 13.62 -33.65
N ALA A 23 28.23 12.33 -33.90
CA ALA A 23 28.15 11.79 -35.26
C ALA A 23 26.92 12.30 -36.02
N ALA A 24 25.78 12.42 -35.32
CA ALA A 24 24.55 13.03 -35.86
C ALA A 24 24.73 14.52 -36.14
N GLY A 25 25.34 15.24 -35.21
CA GLY A 25 25.71 16.64 -35.40
C GLY A 25 26.64 16.84 -36.60
N THR A 26 27.62 15.94 -36.76
CA THR A 26 28.56 15.95 -37.90
C THR A 26 27.84 15.65 -39.21
N ALA A 27 26.99 14.61 -39.27
CA ALA A 27 26.21 14.26 -40.45
C ALA A 27 25.24 15.37 -40.90
N SER A 28 24.78 16.21 -39.96
CA SER A 28 23.93 17.37 -40.27
C SER A 28 24.68 18.53 -40.95
N ILE A 29 26.01 18.51 -40.95
CA ILE A 29 26.88 19.58 -41.45
C ILE A 29 27.78 19.09 -42.60
N VAL A 30 28.11 17.80 -42.67
CA VAL A 30 28.91 17.21 -43.76
C VAL A 30 28.16 17.30 -45.09
N GLY A 31 28.82 17.86 -46.12
CA GLY A 31 28.24 18.02 -47.46
C GLY A 31 27.40 19.27 -47.67
N VAL A 32 27.19 20.10 -46.65
CA VAL A 32 26.53 21.41 -46.80
C VAL A 32 27.47 22.37 -47.52
N ASN A 33 27.11 22.77 -48.75
CA ASN A 33 27.97 23.55 -49.64
C ASN A 33 27.40 24.94 -49.99
N SER A 34 26.68 25.55 -49.04
CA SER A 34 26.08 26.89 -49.14
C SER A 34 25.05 27.09 -50.27
N THR A 35 24.67 26.02 -50.97
CA THR A 35 23.51 26.05 -51.89
C THR A 35 22.23 25.93 -51.08
N ALA A 36 21.16 26.62 -51.52
CA ALA A 36 19.84 26.53 -50.90
C ALA A 36 19.34 25.07 -50.80
N ALA A 37 19.67 24.23 -51.78
CA ALA A 37 19.33 22.81 -51.78
C ALA A 37 20.08 22.02 -50.69
N SER A 38 21.40 22.22 -50.53
CA SER A 38 22.18 21.55 -49.48
C SER A 38 21.76 21.98 -48.06
N VAL A 39 21.45 23.27 -47.87
CA VAL A 39 20.95 23.81 -46.60
C VAL A 39 19.53 23.31 -46.32
N THR A 40 18.65 23.26 -47.32
CA THR A 40 17.30 22.70 -47.16
C THR A 40 17.34 21.20 -46.88
N THR A 41 18.28 20.47 -47.47
CA THR A 41 18.48 19.03 -47.21
C THR A 41 18.98 18.78 -45.79
N ALA A 42 19.97 19.56 -45.33
CA ALA A 42 20.47 19.47 -43.96
C ALA A 42 19.43 19.90 -42.92
N LEU A 43 18.72 21.01 -43.16
CA LEU A 43 17.59 21.43 -42.31
C LEU A 43 16.46 20.40 -42.36
N GLY A 44 16.22 19.77 -43.51
CA GLY A 44 15.32 18.64 -43.68
C GLY A 44 15.70 17.49 -42.75
N ALA A 45 16.96 17.03 -42.82
CA ALA A 45 17.52 15.95 -42.00
C ALA A 45 17.46 16.23 -40.49
N ILE A 46 17.63 17.49 -40.09
CA ILE A 46 17.46 17.95 -38.70
C ILE A 46 15.97 17.98 -38.30
N SER A 47 15.09 18.34 -39.23
CA SER A 47 13.65 18.54 -38.98
C SER A 47 12.80 17.27 -39.07
N ASN A 48 13.27 16.24 -39.77
CA ASN A 48 12.57 14.97 -40.03
C ASN A 48 13.16 13.80 -39.21
N GLY A 49 14.18 14.04 -38.39
CA GLY A 49 14.77 13.02 -37.52
C GLY A 49 15.64 11.97 -38.23
N THR A 50 16.03 12.17 -39.50
CA THR A 50 16.86 11.19 -40.24
C THR A 50 18.34 11.19 -39.82
N LEU A 51 18.70 11.93 -38.78
CA LEU A 51 20.03 11.90 -38.18
C LEU A 51 20.06 10.85 -37.08
N ALA A 52 20.90 9.82 -37.25
CA ALA A 52 21.03 8.72 -36.31
C ALA A 52 21.17 9.23 -34.85
N GLY A 53 20.22 8.88 -33.97
CA GLY A 53 20.23 9.31 -32.55
C GLY A 53 19.58 10.66 -32.23
N LEU A 54 18.97 11.37 -33.18
CA LEU A 54 18.08 12.51 -32.92
C LEU A 54 16.60 12.08 -33.06
N THR A 55 16.08 11.35 -32.08
CA THR A 55 14.66 10.98 -32.04
C THR A 55 13.79 12.16 -31.63
N PRO A 56 12.83 12.59 -32.46
CA PRO A 56 11.86 13.60 -32.07
C PRO A 56 11.08 13.18 -30.82
N GLY A 57 10.96 14.08 -29.84
CA GLY A 57 10.16 13.82 -28.64
C GLY A 57 10.82 12.93 -27.58
N LEU A 58 12.08 12.51 -27.77
CA LEU A 58 12.78 11.62 -26.83
C LEU A 58 12.81 12.15 -25.38
N ALA A 59 13.01 13.45 -25.20
CA ALA A 59 12.99 14.07 -23.87
C ALA A 59 11.61 13.97 -23.19
N GLN A 60 10.53 14.16 -23.95
CA GLN A 60 9.16 14.05 -23.48
C GLN A 60 8.80 12.59 -23.17
N ILE A 61 9.22 11.65 -24.02
CA ILE A 61 9.05 10.20 -23.81
C ILE A 61 9.78 9.76 -22.53
N ASN A 62 11.03 10.17 -22.35
CA ASN A 62 11.80 9.87 -21.14
C ASN A 62 11.16 10.50 -19.88
N ALA A 63 10.53 11.66 -20.00
CA ALA A 63 9.79 12.27 -18.90
C ALA A 63 8.55 11.46 -18.49
N VAL A 64 7.86 10.82 -19.45
CA VAL A 64 6.73 9.91 -19.14
C VAL A 64 7.23 8.70 -18.36
N ALA A 65 8.30 8.05 -18.83
CA ALA A 65 8.88 6.88 -18.15
C ALA A 65 9.32 7.24 -16.72
N ALA A 66 10.07 8.34 -16.56
CA ALA A 66 10.52 8.81 -15.24
C ALA A 66 9.35 9.15 -14.29
N ALA A 67 8.26 9.74 -14.81
CA ALA A 67 7.09 10.04 -13.99
C ALA A 67 6.38 8.76 -13.52
N LYS A 68 6.27 7.73 -14.37
CA LYS A 68 5.69 6.43 -13.97
C LYS A 68 6.57 5.68 -12.98
N ASP A 69 7.89 5.68 -13.19
CA ASP A 69 8.84 5.09 -12.25
C ASP A 69 8.74 5.76 -10.86
N ALA A 70 8.53 7.08 -10.83
CA ALA A 70 8.32 7.81 -9.59
C ALA A 70 7.03 7.39 -8.86
N VAL A 71 5.93 7.11 -9.58
CA VAL A 71 4.71 6.51 -9.00
C VAL A 71 5.05 5.15 -8.38
N THR A 72 5.64 4.23 -9.14
CA THR A 72 5.99 2.89 -8.64
C THR A 72 6.95 2.94 -7.44
N ALA A 73 7.93 3.84 -7.46
CA ALA A 73 8.85 4.02 -6.34
C ALA A 73 8.12 4.54 -5.08
N PHE A 74 7.19 5.48 -5.25
CA PHE A 74 6.36 5.99 -4.15
C PHE A 74 5.46 4.91 -3.55
N GLU A 75 4.79 4.09 -4.39
CA GLU A 75 3.91 3.02 -3.93
C GLU A 75 4.68 1.97 -3.11
N LYS A 76 5.87 1.58 -3.56
CA LYS A 76 6.77 0.65 -2.82
C LYS A 76 7.30 1.25 -1.51
N ALA A 77 7.71 2.52 -1.54
CA ALA A 77 8.16 3.22 -0.35
C ALA A 77 7.04 3.36 0.69
N THR A 78 5.80 3.55 0.24
CA THR A 78 4.63 3.63 1.12
C THR A 78 4.30 2.29 1.77
N ALA A 79 4.41 1.18 1.03
CA ALA A 79 4.18 -0.19 1.53
C ALA A 79 5.16 -0.61 2.63
N THR A 80 6.38 -0.08 2.61
CA THR A 80 7.44 -0.42 3.58
C THR A 80 7.67 0.66 4.64
N GLY A 81 7.01 1.82 4.50
CA GLY A 81 7.20 2.98 5.37
C GLY A 81 6.34 2.95 6.64
N THR A 82 6.51 3.99 7.47
CA THR A 82 5.81 4.15 8.74
C THR A 82 4.28 4.14 8.59
N LEU A 83 3.75 4.64 7.47
CA LEU A 83 2.30 4.65 7.22
C LEU A 83 1.72 3.24 7.21
N ALA A 84 2.37 2.28 6.53
CA ALA A 84 1.92 0.88 6.48
C ALA A 84 1.96 0.21 7.86
N THR A 85 2.87 0.62 8.75
CA THR A 85 2.93 0.07 10.12
C THR A 85 1.90 0.66 11.09
N THR A 86 1.33 1.83 10.77
CA THR A 86 0.44 2.59 11.67
C THR A 86 -1.03 2.54 11.23
N VAL A 87 -1.28 2.21 9.96
CA VAL A 87 -2.63 2.09 9.38
C VAL A 87 -2.94 0.62 9.15
N THR A 88 -3.84 0.08 9.97
CA THR A 88 -4.27 -1.32 9.87
C THR A 88 -4.88 -1.62 8.51
N GLY A 89 -4.39 -2.66 7.85
CA GLY A 89 -4.92 -3.15 6.58
C GLY A 89 -4.44 -2.40 5.34
N LEU A 90 -3.49 -1.47 5.47
CA LEU A 90 -2.77 -0.93 4.32
C LEU A 90 -1.85 -2.03 3.74
N ASP A 91 -1.74 -2.11 2.40
CA ASP A 91 -1.12 -3.24 1.68
C ASP A 91 -1.77 -4.58 2.09
N GLY A 92 -3.09 -4.67 1.95
CA GLY A 92 -3.86 -5.84 2.39
C GLY A 92 -3.57 -7.10 1.57
N ASN A 93 -3.23 -6.92 0.29
CA ASN A 93 -2.85 -7.98 -0.64
C ASN A 93 -1.39 -8.46 -0.45
N LYS A 94 -0.55 -7.69 0.27
CA LYS A 94 0.86 -7.99 0.55
C LYS A 94 1.69 -8.12 -0.73
N ASP A 95 1.36 -7.31 -1.74
CA ASP A 95 2.10 -7.29 -3.00
C ASP A 95 3.35 -6.39 -2.95
N GLY A 96 3.55 -5.67 -1.82
CA GLY A 96 4.71 -4.81 -1.62
C GLY A 96 4.58 -3.44 -2.29
N SER A 97 3.37 -3.05 -2.67
CA SER A 97 3.02 -1.73 -3.19
C SER A 97 1.74 -1.22 -2.54
N VAL A 98 1.59 0.11 -2.43
CA VAL A 98 0.36 0.74 -1.93
C VAL A 98 -0.16 1.71 -2.99
N THR A 99 -1.22 1.29 -3.67
CA THR A 99 -1.88 2.05 -4.73
C THR A 99 -2.76 3.17 -4.17
N LEU A 100 -3.15 4.11 -5.04
CA LEU A 100 -4.14 5.14 -4.71
C LEU A 100 -5.49 4.55 -4.26
N ALA A 101 -5.91 3.41 -4.82
CA ALA A 101 -7.14 2.74 -4.43
C ALA A 101 -7.09 2.22 -2.98
N GLU A 102 -5.95 1.66 -2.57
CA GLU A 102 -5.72 1.19 -1.21
C GLU A 102 -5.65 2.36 -0.22
N LEU A 103 -4.98 3.45 -0.59
CA LEU A 103 -4.96 4.68 0.22
C LEU A 103 -6.37 5.23 0.45
N ASN A 104 -7.20 5.30 -0.60
CA ASN A 104 -8.60 5.76 -0.46
C ASN A 104 -9.43 4.81 0.42
N THR A 105 -9.24 3.50 0.27
CA THR A 105 -9.91 2.49 1.09
C THR A 105 -9.55 2.65 2.57
N ALA A 106 -8.24 2.77 2.87
CA ALA A 106 -7.74 2.99 4.21
C ALA A 106 -8.27 4.32 4.82
N SER A 107 -8.32 5.40 4.03
CA SER A 107 -8.91 6.67 4.46
C SER A 107 -10.40 6.51 4.80
N GLY A 108 -11.14 5.72 4.03
CA GLY A 108 -12.54 5.39 4.31
C GLY A 108 -12.72 4.61 5.61
N VAL A 109 -11.86 3.63 5.87
CA VAL A 109 -11.86 2.86 7.13
C VAL A 109 -11.57 3.75 8.33
N ALA A 110 -10.55 4.62 8.25
CA ALA A 110 -10.24 5.56 9.33
C ALA A 110 -11.40 6.56 9.57
N THR A 111 -12.04 7.06 8.51
CA THR A 111 -13.23 7.91 8.62
C THR A 111 -14.39 7.18 9.30
N ALA A 112 -14.64 5.93 8.91
CA ALA A 112 -15.66 5.09 9.53
C ALA A 112 -15.35 4.80 11.01
N ALA A 113 -14.07 4.64 11.37
CA ALA A 113 -13.64 4.47 12.76
C ALA A 113 -13.90 5.71 13.61
N HIS A 114 -13.66 6.91 13.08
CA HIS A 114 -14.08 8.16 13.73
C HIS A 114 -15.61 8.17 13.93
N THR A 115 -16.39 7.92 12.88
CA THR A 115 -17.85 7.91 12.98
C THR A 115 -18.37 6.86 13.95
N ALA A 116 -17.75 5.68 14.02
CA ALA A 116 -18.09 4.66 15.01
C ALA A 116 -17.79 5.11 16.45
N ALA A 117 -16.78 5.96 16.64
CA ALA A 117 -16.41 6.47 17.95
C ALA A 117 -17.34 7.58 18.45
N VAL A 118 -17.63 8.60 17.62
CA VAL A 118 -18.36 9.81 18.05
C VAL A 118 -19.60 10.15 17.23
N GLY A 119 -19.99 9.29 16.28
CA GLY A 119 -21.12 9.53 15.38
C GLY A 119 -20.81 10.61 14.33
N ALA A 120 -21.78 11.48 14.10
CA ALA A 120 -21.64 12.62 13.18
C ALA A 120 -20.93 13.84 13.80
N ASP A 121 -20.58 13.79 15.10
CA ASP A 121 -19.85 14.86 15.77
C ASP A 121 -18.44 14.98 15.19
N THR A 122 -17.96 16.20 14.93
CA THR A 122 -16.52 16.42 14.74
C THR A 122 -15.77 16.27 16.05
N THR A 123 -14.44 16.06 16.01
CA THR A 123 -13.59 16.07 17.21
C THR A 123 -13.77 17.34 18.07
N ALA A 124 -13.97 18.51 17.45
CA ALA A 124 -14.25 19.75 18.18
C ALA A 124 -15.60 19.72 18.92
N VAL A 125 -16.66 19.21 18.27
CA VAL A 125 -17.99 19.06 18.89
C VAL A 125 -17.94 18.00 20.01
N ALA A 126 -17.26 16.87 19.78
CA ALA A 126 -17.08 15.84 20.78
C ALA A 126 -16.30 16.35 22.00
N THR A 127 -15.30 17.20 21.79
CA THR A 127 -14.55 17.89 22.86
C THR A 127 -15.45 18.83 23.66
N ALA A 128 -16.27 19.65 22.99
CA ALA A 128 -17.23 20.53 23.67
C ALA A 128 -18.22 19.74 24.53
N LYS A 129 -18.79 18.65 23.99
CA LYS A 129 -19.67 17.75 24.74
C LYS A 129 -18.99 17.10 25.95
N LEU A 130 -17.70 16.78 25.85
CA LEU A 130 -16.94 16.27 27.00
C LEU A 130 -16.78 17.34 28.08
N THR A 131 -16.56 18.60 27.70
CA THR A 131 -16.53 19.74 28.64
C THR A 131 -17.87 19.93 29.36
N ASP A 132 -18.99 19.83 28.64
CA ASP A 132 -20.33 19.89 29.24
C ASP A 132 -20.55 18.73 30.22
N LEU A 133 -20.11 17.52 29.86
CA LEU A 133 -20.17 16.35 30.74
C LEU A 133 -19.29 16.50 31.99
N ASN A 134 -18.10 17.10 31.87
CA ASN A 134 -17.26 17.43 33.02
C ASN A 134 -17.95 18.42 33.98
N THR A 135 -18.66 19.41 33.42
CA THR A 135 -19.45 20.37 34.20
C THR A 135 -20.61 19.67 34.91
N ALA A 136 -21.39 18.86 34.17
CA ALA A 136 -22.49 18.08 34.72
C ALA A 136 -22.03 17.10 35.80
N LEU A 137 -20.86 16.48 35.62
CA LEU A 137 -20.22 15.62 36.61
C LEU A 137 -19.90 16.36 37.91
N ALA A 138 -19.29 17.55 37.82
CA ALA A 138 -18.99 18.38 38.98
C ALA A 138 -20.27 18.81 39.72
N THR A 139 -21.32 19.18 38.99
CA THR A 139 -22.64 19.49 39.56
C THR A 139 -23.26 18.27 40.25
N ALA A 140 -23.26 17.11 39.60
CA ALA A 140 -23.81 15.87 40.17
C ALA A 140 -23.06 15.44 41.42
N LYS A 141 -21.73 15.58 41.45
CA LYS A 141 -20.91 15.33 42.63
C LYS A 141 -21.29 16.24 43.79
N THR A 142 -21.40 17.54 43.53
CA THR A 142 -21.78 18.54 44.54
C THR A 142 -23.19 18.27 45.10
N ALA A 143 -24.13 17.88 44.24
CA ALA A 143 -25.47 17.49 44.64
C ALA A 143 -25.47 16.22 45.52
N ALA A 144 -24.68 15.20 45.17
CA ALA A 144 -24.53 13.99 45.97
C ALA A 144 -23.92 14.27 47.35
N ILE A 145 -22.90 15.13 47.43
CA ILE A 145 -22.28 15.55 48.70
C ILE A 145 -23.30 16.28 49.58
N THR A 146 -24.04 17.23 48.99
CA THR A 146 -25.06 18.01 49.71
C THR A 146 -26.21 17.15 50.23
N ALA A 147 -26.65 16.17 49.44
CA ALA A 147 -27.77 15.31 49.79
C ALA A 147 -27.42 14.19 50.79
N THR A 148 -26.15 13.81 50.89
CA THR A 148 -25.68 12.73 51.77
C THR A 148 -24.56 13.22 52.67
N SER A 149 -23.31 12.89 52.37
CA SER A 149 -22.12 13.43 53.03
C SER A 149 -20.90 13.32 52.12
N ALA A 150 -19.88 14.13 52.38
CA ALA A 150 -18.60 14.03 51.68
C ALA A 150 -17.95 12.66 51.83
N THR A 151 -18.07 12.01 53.00
CA THR A 151 -17.49 10.68 53.27
C THR A 151 -18.14 9.59 52.42
N VAL A 152 -19.47 9.60 52.27
CA VAL A 152 -20.19 8.62 51.43
C VAL A 152 -19.79 8.79 49.97
N VAL A 153 -19.71 10.02 49.47
CA VAL A 153 -19.27 10.29 48.09
C VAL A 153 -17.80 9.92 47.89
N ALA A 154 -16.92 10.13 48.89
CA ALA A 154 -15.52 9.70 48.82
C ALA A 154 -15.37 8.17 48.73
N ASN A 155 -16.22 7.40 49.43
CA ASN A 155 -16.26 5.95 49.28
C ASN A 155 -16.74 5.52 47.89
N LEU A 156 -17.70 6.25 47.31
CA LEU A 156 -18.15 6.03 45.94
C LEU A 156 -17.05 6.39 44.91
N ASP A 157 -16.32 7.49 45.10
CA ASP A 157 -15.14 7.84 44.30
C ASP A 157 -14.11 6.71 44.32
N ALA A 158 -13.80 6.18 45.51
CA ALA A 158 -12.85 5.08 45.67
C ALA A 158 -13.32 3.80 44.97
N ALA A 159 -14.60 3.47 45.05
CA ALA A 159 -15.18 2.32 44.35
C ALA A 159 -15.12 2.49 42.81
N LEU A 160 -15.45 3.67 42.29
CA LEU A 160 -15.38 4.00 40.86
C LEU A 160 -13.93 3.98 40.34
N ALA A 161 -12.97 4.46 41.14
CA ALA A 161 -11.55 4.39 40.81
C ALA A 161 -11.05 2.94 40.76
N ALA A 162 -11.43 2.10 41.73
CA ALA A 162 -11.10 0.68 41.73
C ALA A 162 -11.72 -0.06 40.54
N GLN A 163 -13.00 0.20 40.22
CA GLN A 163 -13.66 -0.34 39.03
C GLN A 163 -12.93 0.07 37.75
N THR A 164 -12.51 1.32 37.65
CA THR A 164 -11.74 1.81 36.51
C THR A 164 -10.40 1.12 36.37
N ALA A 165 -9.67 0.91 37.48
CA ALA A 165 -8.38 0.22 37.46
C ALA A 165 -8.50 -1.24 36.99
N VAL A 166 -9.59 -1.92 37.34
CA VAL A 166 -9.79 -3.33 36.96
C VAL A 166 -10.36 -3.48 35.54
N LYS A 167 -11.35 -2.68 35.16
CA LYS A 167 -11.96 -2.71 33.81
C LYS A 167 -11.00 -2.20 32.72
N GLY A 168 -10.13 -1.25 33.05
CA GLY A 168 -9.26 -0.58 32.08
C GLY A 168 -10.03 0.29 31.09
N THR A 169 -9.45 0.46 29.90
CA THR A 169 -10.03 1.16 28.76
C THR A 169 -10.96 0.25 27.96
N THR A 170 -11.71 0.80 27.01
CA THR A 170 -12.49 -0.03 26.07
C THR A 170 -11.60 -0.97 25.23
N VAL A 171 -10.37 -0.57 24.91
CA VAL A 171 -9.41 -1.42 24.17
C VAL A 171 -9.00 -2.61 25.04
N ASP A 172 -8.71 -2.37 26.32
CA ASP A 172 -8.40 -3.43 27.29
C ASP A 172 -9.56 -4.40 27.42
N GLN A 173 -10.79 -3.91 27.41
CA GLN A 173 -11.99 -4.75 27.46
C GLN A 173 -12.15 -5.62 26.20
N ASN A 174 -11.93 -5.08 25.00
CA ASN A 174 -11.99 -5.87 23.76
C ASN A 174 -10.87 -6.91 23.70
N ALA A 175 -9.64 -6.53 24.07
CA ALA A 175 -8.52 -7.48 24.16
C ALA A 175 -8.81 -8.57 25.20
N THR A 176 -9.41 -8.20 26.34
CA THR A 176 -9.84 -9.15 27.38
C THR A 176 -10.92 -10.09 26.85
N ALA A 177 -11.90 -9.60 26.07
CA ALA A 177 -12.94 -10.43 25.48
C ALA A 177 -12.37 -11.42 24.43
N ALA A 178 -11.44 -10.97 23.59
CA ALA A 178 -10.76 -11.83 22.62
C ALA A 178 -9.86 -12.87 23.33
N ALA A 179 -9.13 -12.46 24.36
CA ALA A 179 -8.32 -13.36 25.19
C ALA A 179 -9.19 -14.38 25.93
N LYS A 180 -10.35 -13.97 26.47
CA LYS A 180 -11.36 -14.85 27.05
C LYS A 180 -11.85 -15.87 26.04
N ALA A 181 -12.28 -15.43 24.85
CA ALA A 181 -12.75 -16.33 23.80
C ALA A 181 -11.66 -17.33 23.38
N SER A 182 -10.42 -16.86 23.22
CA SER A 182 -9.26 -17.70 22.90
C SER A 182 -8.92 -18.68 24.01
N ALA A 183 -9.00 -18.27 25.28
CA ALA A 183 -8.76 -19.13 26.43
C ALA A 183 -9.84 -20.21 26.57
N ILE A 184 -11.11 -19.87 26.36
CA ILE A 184 -12.22 -20.85 26.35
C ILE A 184 -12.04 -21.84 25.20
N ALA A 185 -11.74 -21.36 23.98
CA ALA A 185 -11.52 -22.23 22.83
C ALA A 185 -10.29 -23.12 23.00
N GLY A 186 -9.18 -22.56 23.49
CA GLY A 186 -7.95 -23.28 23.76
C GLY A 186 -8.14 -24.34 24.84
N PHE A 187 -8.82 -24.00 25.93
CA PHE A 187 -9.18 -24.97 26.97
C PHE A 187 -10.10 -26.05 26.41
N ALA A 188 -11.14 -25.71 25.64
CA ALA A 188 -12.03 -26.69 25.00
C ALA A 188 -11.26 -27.65 24.07
N SER A 189 -10.34 -27.12 23.28
CA SER A 189 -9.52 -27.92 22.36
C SER A 189 -8.64 -28.95 23.08
N ALA A 190 -8.18 -28.65 24.31
CA ALA A 190 -7.38 -29.58 25.11
C ALA A 190 -8.16 -30.83 25.55
N PHE A 191 -9.50 -30.80 25.49
CA PHE A 191 -10.37 -31.93 25.84
C PHE A 191 -11.04 -32.60 24.62
N GLY A 192 -10.91 -32.08 23.39
CA GLY A 192 -11.49 -32.69 22.18
C GLY A 192 -13.04 -32.80 22.20
N ASN A 193 -13.61 -33.83 21.56
CA ASN A 193 -15.06 -34.10 21.51
C ASN A 193 -15.63 -34.71 22.80
N GLN A 194 -14.93 -34.59 23.93
CA GLN A 194 -15.43 -35.09 25.22
C GLN A 194 -16.65 -34.27 25.63
N THR A 195 -17.80 -34.93 25.79
CA THR A 195 -19.10 -34.29 26.08
C THR A 195 -19.28 -33.90 27.54
N VAL A 196 -18.40 -34.32 28.45
CA VAL A 196 -18.49 -34.04 29.90
C VAL A 196 -17.09 -33.85 30.50
N VAL A 197 -16.88 -32.75 31.24
CA VAL A 197 -15.71 -32.55 32.11
C VAL A 197 -16.15 -32.81 33.55
N THR A 198 -15.87 -34.00 34.08
CA THR A 198 -16.17 -34.33 35.47
C THR A 198 -15.05 -33.86 36.42
N THR A 199 -15.38 -33.69 37.70
CA THR A 199 -14.39 -33.50 38.79
C THR A 199 -13.39 -34.66 38.88
N THR A 200 -13.81 -35.85 38.45
CA THR A 200 -12.99 -37.08 38.35
C THR A 200 -11.95 -37.02 37.23
N THR A 201 -12.26 -36.36 36.10
CA THR A 201 -11.30 -36.07 35.01
C THR A 201 -10.36 -34.91 35.33
N LEU A 202 -10.62 -34.16 36.40
CA LEU A 202 -9.78 -33.07 36.88
C LEU A 202 -8.81 -33.53 37.99
N ASP A 203 -9.25 -34.29 39.03
CA ASP A 203 -8.45 -35.22 39.90
C ASP A 203 -9.21 -35.69 41.16
N GLY A 204 -10.36 -36.37 41.02
CA GLY A 204 -10.86 -37.28 42.08
C GLY A 204 -11.21 -36.72 43.47
N LYS A 205 -11.40 -35.40 43.67
CA LYS A 205 -11.94 -34.85 44.93
C LYS A 205 -13.33 -34.23 44.79
N THR A 206 -14.13 -34.42 45.84
CA THR A 206 -15.54 -34.03 45.96
C THR A 206 -15.68 -32.50 46.03
N LEU A 207 -16.07 -31.86 44.93
CA LEU A 207 -16.75 -30.57 44.96
C LEU A 207 -18.20 -30.81 45.41
N ALA A 208 -18.68 -30.01 46.36
CA ALA A 208 -20.06 -30.10 46.80
C ALA A 208 -20.99 -29.61 45.67
N ALA A 209 -21.59 -30.58 44.96
CA ALA A 209 -22.79 -30.49 44.14
C ALA A 209 -22.96 -29.25 43.22
N THR A 210 -22.45 -29.35 41.99
CA THR A 210 -23.21 -29.03 40.76
C THR A 210 -22.44 -29.55 39.55
N ASP A 211 -23.08 -30.41 38.76
CA ASP A 211 -22.47 -31.09 37.61
C ASP A 211 -22.02 -30.07 36.54
N ILE A 212 -20.71 -30.00 36.27
CA ILE A 212 -20.15 -29.22 35.17
C ILE A 212 -20.30 -30.07 33.90
N SER A 213 -21.29 -29.75 33.08
CA SER A 213 -21.68 -30.58 31.93
C SER A 213 -20.91 -30.26 30.64
N VAL A 214 -20.31 -29.07 30.49
CA VAL A 214 -19.51 -28.68 29.30
C VAL A 214 -18.37 -27.74 29.70
N VAL A 215 -17.33 -27.60 28.85
CA VAL A 215 -16.20 -26.66 29.04
C VAL A 215 -16.63 -25.21 29.38
N ALA A 216 -17.74 -24.73 28.83
CA ALA A 216 -18.31 -23.41 29.14
C ALA A 216 -18.78 -23.29 30.61
N ASP A 217 -19.12 -24.40 31.26
CA ASP A 217 -19.56 -24.43 32.66
C ASP A 217 -18.38 -24.22 33.62
N VAL A 218 -17.16 -24.69 33.27
CA VAL A 218 -15.95 -24.46 34.11
C VAL A 218 -15.65 -22.97 34.23
N TYR A 219 -15.68 -22.25 33.11
CA TYR A 219 -15.47 -20.80 33.11
C TYR A 219 -16.56 -20.10 33.94
N THR A 220 -17.82 -20.46 33.73
CA THR A 220 -18.97 -19.89 34.45
C THR A 220 -18.89 -20.12 35.96
N VAL A 221 -18.43 -21.31 36.39
CA VAL A 221 -18.22 -21.59 37.82
C VAL A 221 -17.02 -20.81 38.38
N LEU A 222 -15.90 -20.72 37.63
CA LEU A 222 -14.72 -19.94 38.04
C LEU A 222 -15.02 -18.44 38.20
N THR A 223 -15.98 -17.91 37.43
CA THR A 223 -16.42 -16.50 37.50
C THR A 223 -17.57 -16.26 38.48
N SER A 224 -18.15 -17.31 39.07
CA SER A 224 -19.24 -17.17 40.02
C SER A 224 -18.82 -16.37 41.26
N THR A 225 -19.61 -15.36 41.60
CA THR A 225 -19.42 -14.55 42.82
C THR A 225 -19.94 -15.24 44.08
N THR A 226 -20.67 -16.36 43.94
CA THR A 226 -21.19 -17.14 45.07
C THR A 226 -20.25 -18.26 45.50
N LEU A 227 -19.21 -18.56 44.70
CA LEU A 227 -18.22 -19.58 45.02
C LEU A 227 -17.35 -19.12 46.20
N SER A 228 -17.20 -19.95 47.24
CA SER A 228 -16.34 -19.58 48.36
C SER A 228 -14.87 -19.49 47.93
N SER A 229 -14.07 -18.72 48.67
CA SER A 229 -12.63 -18.60 48.37
C SER A 229 -11.90 -19.94 48.40
N THR A 230 -12.33 -20.85 49.29
CA THR A 230 -11.79 -22.21 49.41
C THR A 230 -12.15 -23.07 48.20
N GLU A 231 -13.43 -23.11 47.80
CA GLU A 231 -13.89 -23.87 46.64
C GLU A 231 -13.26 -23.37 45.35
N ARG A 232 -13.16 -22.05 45.20
CA ARG A 232 -12.52 -21.42 44.04
C ARG A 232 -11.04 -21.78 43.95
N THR A 233 -10.32 -21.74 45.07
CA THR A 233 -8.90 -22.11 45.11
C THR A 233 -8.69 -23.56 44.69
N ALA A 234 -9.55 -24.47 45.16
CA ALA A 234 -9.53 -25.87 44.76
C ALA A 234 -9.78 -26.04 43.25
N LEU A 235 -10.81 -25.38 42.71
CA LEU A 235 -11.12 -25.45 41.28
C LEU A 235 -10.00 -24.87 40.42
N VAL A 236 -9.39 -23.75 40.81
CA VAL A 236 -8.23 -23.17 40.12
C VAL A 236 -7.04 -24.13 40.10
N ALA A 237 -6.74 -24.80 41.23
CA ALA A 237 -5.67 -25.77 41.31
C ALA A 237 -5.89 -26.94 40.32
N GLU A 238 -7.13 -27.41 40.19
CA GLU A 238 -7.51 -28.45 39.25
C GLU A 238 -7.43 -28.00 37.79
N VAL A 239 -7.98 -26.83 37.45
CA VAL A 239 -7.97 -26.29 36.08
C VAL A 239 -6.54 -26.02 35.60
N ASN A 240 -5.64 -25.57 36.48
CA ASN A 240 -4.23 -25.35 36.13
C ASN A 240 -3.46 -26.63 35.77
N LYS A 241 -3.96 -27.83 36.13
CA LYS A 241 -3.34 -29.10 35.72
C LYS A 241 -3.43 -29.35 34.20
N VAL A 242 -4.29 -28.63 33.48
CA VAL A 242 -4.42 -28.67 32.01
C VAL A 242 -3.30 -27.87 31.32
N GLY A 243 -2.30 -27.40 32.07
CA GLY A 243 -1.14 -26.70 31.54
C GLY A 243 -1.46 -25.26 31.11
N ALA A 244 -0.85 -24.81 30.01
CA ALA A 244 -0.90 -23.39 29.61
C ALA A 244 -2.31 -22.89 29.28
N THR A 245 -3.17 -23.75 28.71
CA THR A 245 -4.57 -23.38 28.38
C THR A 245 -5.43 -23.26 29.64
N GLY A 246 -5.22 -24.11 30.65
CA GLY A 246 -5.87 -24.00 31.96
C GLY A 246 -5.48 -22.72 32.69
N VAL A 247 -4.19 -22.39 32.71
CA VAL A 247 -3.68 -21.14 33.29
C VAL A 247 -4.27 -19.91 32.58
N ALA A 248 -4.35 -19.93 31.25
CA ALA A 248 -4.98 -18.85 30.49
C ALA A 248 -6.47 -18.69 30.80
N LEU A 249 -7.21 -19.80 30.97
CA LEU A 249 -8.63 -19.78 31.35
C LEU A 249 -8.82 -19.19 32.75
N VAL A 250 -8.01 -19.61 33.73
CA VAL A 250 -8.03 -19.08 35.09
C VAL A 250 -7.73 -17.59 35.10
N ALA A 251 -6.71 -17.14 34.37
CA ALA A 251 -6.36 -15.72 34.30
C ALA A 251 -7.51 -14.87 33.70
N ALA A 252 -8.18 -15.37 32.67
CA ALA A 252 -9.37 -14.72 32.11
C ALA A 252 -10.52 -14.65 33.14
N ALA A 253 -10.78 -15.75 33.85
CA ALA A 253 -11.83 -15.82 34.86
C ALA A 253 -11.52 -14.94 36.10
N ASP A 254 -10.27 -14.91 36.57
CA ASP A 254 -9.81 -14.01 37.65
C ASP A 254 -10.10 -12.55 37.34
N LYS A 255 -9.84 -12.14 36.10
CA LYS A 255 -10.13 -10.78 35.64
C LYS A 255 -11.63 -10.49 35.65
N GLU A 256 -12.47 -11.41 35.21
CA GLU A 256 -13.93 -11.25 35.24
C GLU A 256 -14.48 -11.19 36.68
N VAL A 257 -13.98 -12.02 37.60
CA VAL A 257 -14.34 -11.94 39.04
C VAL A 257 -13.93 -10.60 39.64
N ALA A 258 -12.73 -10.11 39.33
CA ALA A 258 -12.27 -8.82 39.82
C ALA A 258 -13.17 -7.69 39.32
N VAL A 259 -13.60 -7.73 38.05
CA VAL A 259 -14.56 -6.79 37.46
C VAL A 259 -15.90 -6.86 38.20
N ALA A 260 -16.45 -8.06 38.40
CA ALA A 260 -17.74 -8.25 39.09
C ALA A 260 -17.71 -7.74 40.54
N LYS A 261 -16.60 -7.97 41.27
CA LYS A 261 -16.41 -7.44 42.63
C LYS A 261 -16.36 -5.93 42.65
N ALA A 262 -15.68 -5.31 41.70
CA ALA A 262 -15.61 -3.85 41.61
C ALA A 262 -16.97 -3.24 41.24
N ASP A 263 -17.73 -3.88 40.34
CA ASP A 263 -19.11 -3.48 40.00
C ASP A 263 -20.04 -3.57 41.21
N ALA A 264 -19.95 -4.64 42.01
CA ALA A 264 -20.70 -4.79 43.25
C ALA A 264 -20.34 -3.73 44.31
N ALA A 265 -19.05 -3.35 44.40
CA ALA A 265 -18.60 -2.29 45.30
C ALA A 265 -19.17 -0.92 44.88
N VAL A 266 -19.18 -0.61 43.58
CA VAL A 266 -19.83 0.60 43.05
C VAL A 266 -21.33 0.58 43.33
N ALA A 267 -22.02 -0.54 43.08
CA ALA A 267 -23.45 -0.66 43.37
C ALA A 267 -23.76 -0.41 44.85
N THR A 268 -22.99 -1.01 45.76
CA THR A 268 -23.13 -0.82 47.21
C THR A 268 -22.93 0.64 47.60
N ALA A 269 -21.85 1.28 47.12
CA ALA A 269 -21.57 2.68 47.40
C ALA A 269 -22.63 3.62 46.78
N THR A 270 -23.19 3.27 45.62
CA THR A 270 -24.28 3.99 44.96
C THR A 270 -25.55 3.93 45.79
N THR A 271 -25.93 2.75 46.28
CA THR A 271 -27.09 2.56 47.16
C THR A 271 -26.92 3.37 48.45
N ALA A 272 -25.73 3.39 49.05
CA ALA A 272 -25.44 4.21 50.22
C ALA A 272 -25.56 5.73 49.94
N ALA A 273 -25.28 6.16 48.71
CA ALA A 273 -25.41 7.55 48.26
C ALA A 273 -26.83 7.92 47.76
N GLY A 274 -27.77 6.97 47.73
CA GLY A 274 -29.17 7.21 47.33
C GLY A 274 -29.34 7.68 45.87
N GLY A 275 -30.46 8.35 45.58
CA GLY A 275 -30.81 8.77 44.21
C GLY A 275 -29.82 9.75 43.58
N THR A 276 -29.21 10.63 44.38
CA THR A 276 -28.14 11.53 43.90
C THR A 276 -26.84 10.79 43.62
N GLY A 277 -26.57 9.70 44.35
CA GLY A 277 -25.52 8.73 44.03
C GLY A 277 -25.67 8.14 42.64
N THR A 278 -26.87 7.68 42.28
CA THR A 278 -27.16 7.15 40.93
C THR A 278 -26.92 8.19 39.84
N THR A 279 -27.37 9.43 40.04
CA THR A 279 -27.10 10.54 39.10
C THR A 279 -25.61 10.81 38.96
N TYR A 280 -24.85 10.78 40.06
CA TYR A 280 -23.41 10.96 40.05
C TYR A 280 -22.69 9.84 39.28
N VAL A 281 -23.00 8.57 39.55
CA VAL A 281 -22.43 7.42 38.82
C VAL A 281 -22.77 7.46 37.33
N THR A 282 -23.99 7.89 36.99
CA THR A 282 -24.40 8.07 35.59
C THR A 282 -23.56 9.16 34.92
N ALA A 283 -23.33 10.29 35.58
CA ALA A 283 -22.48 11.37 35.07
C ALA A 283 -21.02 10.91 34.87
N VAL A 284 -20.45 10.15 35.81
CA VAL A 284 -19.10 9.55 35.69
C VAL A 284 -19.03 8.62 34.48
N THR A 285 -20.03 7.75 34.33
CA THR A 285 -20.08 6.76 33.24
C THR A 285 -20.19 7.45 31.87
N ASN A 286 -21.05 8.46 31.75
CA ASN A 286 -21.21 9.23 30.52
C ASN A 286 -19.94 10.00 30.17
N GLN A 287 -19.31 10.64 31.15
CA GLN A 287 -18.04 11.36 30.97
C GLN A 287 -16.95 10.41 30.46
N LYS A 288 -16.78 9.26 31.10
CA LYS A 288 -15.75 8.28 30.73
C LYS A 288 -15.99 7.71 29.33
N THR A 289 -17.24 7.36 29.03
CA THR A 289 -17.62 6.85 27.70
C THR A 289 -17.31 7.87 26.61
N LYS A 290 -17.64 9.15 26.83
CA LYS A 290 -17.34 10.21 25.84
C LYS A 290 -15.84 10.52 25.75
N ALA A 291 -15.09 10.43 26.85
CA ALA A 291 -13.63 10.59 26.85
C ALA A 291 -12.94 9.48 26.04
N ASP A 292 -13.29 8.22 26.28
CA ASP A 292 -12.79 7.07 25.51
C ASP A 292 -13.13 7.20 24.01
N ALA A 293 -14.37 7.60 23.70
CA ALA A 293 -14.82 7.87 22.34
C ALA A 293 -14.00 8.98 21.68
N LEU A 294 -13.71 10.08 22.39
CA LEU A 294 -12.92 11.19 21.88
C LEU A 294 -11.48 10.76 21.57
N VAL A 295 -10.84 9.97 22.43
CA VAL A 295 -9.48 9.45 22.17
C VAL A 295 -9.44 8.64 20.87
N LYS A 296 -10.44 7.78 20.64
CA LYS A 296 -10.57 6.99 19.41
C LYS A 296 -10.80 7.88 18.18
N ALA A 297 -11.66 8.89 18.29
CA ALA A 297 -11.92 9.83 17.21
C ALA A 297 -10.66 10.62 16.83
N VAL A 298 -9.90 11.11 17.81
CA VAL A 298 -8.62 11.82 17.59
C VAL A 298 -7.59 10.90 16.90
N ALA A 299 -7.50 9.64 17.33
CA ALA A 299 -6.60 8.67 16.70
C ALA A 299 -7.01 8.39 15.24
N ALA A 300 -8.30 8.25 14.98
CA ALA A 300 -8.83 8.06 13.63
C ALA A 300 -8.60 9.29 12.73
N ASP A 301 -8.82 10.52 13.24
CA ASP A 301 -8.54 11.76 12.52
C ASP A 301 -7.05 11.90 12.18
N ALA A 302 -6.16 11.51 13.10
CA ALA A 302 -4.72 11.50 12.85
C ALA A 302 -4.34 10.53 11.71
N GLN A 303 -4.99 9.36 11.64
CA GLN A 303 -4.83 8.43 10.52
C GLN A 303 -5.35 9.02 9.21
N VAL A 304 -6.54 9.62 9.19
CA VAL A 304 -7.09 10.28 8.00
C VAL A 304 -6.14 11.37 7.49
N ALA A 305 -5.61 12.21 8.39
CA ALA A 305 -4.66 13.26 8.02
C ALA A 305 -3.37 12.68 7.43
N ALA A 306 -2.80 11.62 8.03
CA ALA A 306 -1.59 10.97 7.53
C ALA A 306 -1.81 10.32 6.15
N ILE A 307 -2.93 9.61 5.96
CA ILE A 307 -3.28 8.98 4.68
C ILE A 307 -3.52 10.04 3.60
N LYS A 308 -4.17 11.18 3.96
CA LYS A 308 -4.41 12.27 3.01
C LYS A 308 -3.12 12.84 2.42
N VAL A 309 -2.05 12.97 3.22
CA VAL A 309 -0.74 13.41 2.70
C VAL A 309 -0.22 12.46 1.63
N ALA A 310 -0.35 11.14 1.84
CA ALA A 310 0.04 10.14 0.84
C ALA A 310 -0.85 10.17 -0.41
N ILE A 311 -2.16 10.35 -0.26
CA ILE A 311 -3.09 10.52 -1.39
C ILE A 311 -2.72 11.74 -2.23
N ASP A 312 -2.45 12.89 -1.60
CA ASP A 312 -2.11 14.12 -2.30
C ASP A 312 -0.76 13.99 -3.02
N ALA A 313 0.22 13.32 -2.40
CA ALA A 313 1.51 13.02 -3.03
C ALA A 313 1.36 12.09 -4.25
N HIS A 314 0.57 11.02 -4.14
CA HIS A 314 0.28 10.11 -5.26
C HIS A 314 -0.39 10.84 -6.42
N LYS A 315 -1.43 11.65 -6.14
CA LYS A 315 -2.12 12.47 -7.16
C LYS A 315 -1.20 13.47 -7.87
N ALA A 316 -0.22 14.04 -7.16
CA ALA A 316 0.77 14.92 -7.78
C ALA A 316 1.65 14.17 -8.79
N LEU A 317 2.02 12.92 -8.49
CA LEU A 317 2.77 12.05 -9.40
C LEU A 317 1.91 11.64 -10.61
N ASP A 318 0.64 11.27 -10.42
CA ASP A 318 -0.30 11.01 -11.53
C ASP A 318 -0.49 12.24 -12.44
N THR A 319 -0.51 13.44 -11.85
CA THR A 319 -0.56 14.70 -12.60
C THR A 319 0.72 14.90 -13.42
N ALA A 320 1.89 14.53 -12.89
CA ALA A 320 3.15 14.57 -13.62
C ALA A 320 3.15 13.59 -14.82
N VAL A 321 2.64 12.37 -14.63
CA VAL A 321 2.46 11.38 -15.72
C VAL A 321 1.55 11.95 -16.82
N THR A 322 0.40 12.52 -16.44
CA THR A 322 -0.56 13.12 -17.38
C THR A 322 0.05 14.31 -18.13
N THR A 323 0.82 15.15 -17.44
CA THR A 323 1.49 16.32 -18.02
C THR A 323 2.55 15.88 -19.04
N ALA A 324 3.38 14.90 -18.67
CA ALA A 324 4.39 14.34 -19.57
C ALA A 324 3.74 13.70 -20.81
N GLY A 325 2.66 12.93 -20.65
CA GLY A 325 1.92 12.31 -21.77
C GLY A 325 1.26 13.35 -22.69
N THR A 326 0.74 14.44 -22.13
CA THR A 326 0.21 15.57 -22.91
C THR A 326 1.31 16.25 -23.73
N ALA A 327 2.51 16.39 -23.15
CA ALA A 327 3.66 16.97 -23.85
C ALA A 327 4.13 16.10 -25.04
N VAL A 328 4.02 14.78 -24.95
CA VAL A 328 4.27 13.87 -26.08
C VAL A 328 3.24 14.10 -27.19
N THR A 329 1.94 14.12 -26.85
CA THR A 329 0.85 14.34 -27.82
C THR A 329 0.95 15.71 -28.51
N ALA A 330 1.46 16.73 -27.81
CA ALA A 330 1.62 18.08 -28.34
C ALA A 330 2.81 18.24 -29.30
N LEU A 331 3.69 17.25 -29.44
CA LEU A 331 4.92 17.36 -30.22
C LEU A 331 4.65 17.28 -31.73
N ASN A 332 4.79 18.43 -32.41
CA ASN A 332 4.77 18.64 -33.87
C ASN A 332 4.08 17.54 -34.70
N SER A 333 2.80 17.30 -34.38
CA SER A 333 1.98 16.24 -34.96
C SER A 333 1.79 16.38 -36.47
N ALA A 334 2.20 17.49 -37.07
CA ALA A 334 2.22 17.71 -38.51
C ALA A 334 3.36 16.98 -39.23
N LYS A 335 4.50 16.72 -38.56
CA LYS A 335 5.70 16.12 -39.17
C LYS A 335 6.13 14.79 -38.56
N VAL A 336 5.73 14.53 -37.32
CA VAL A 336 6.08 13.31 -36.59
C VAL A 336 4.78 12.65 -36.11
N ALA A 337 4.71 11.33 -36.23
CA ALA A 337 3.70 10.52 -35.60
C ALA A 337 4.36 9.79 -34.41
N ILE A 338 3.87 10.02 -33.19
CA ILE A 338 4.40 9.34 -32.00
C ILE A 338 3.34 8.36 -31.51
N ALA A 339 3.72 7.09 -31.39
CA ALA A 339 2.84 6.01 -30.98
C ALA A 339 3.37 5.36 -29.70
N ASP A 340 2.58 5.43 -28.62
CA ASP A 340 2.76 4.56 -27.46
C ASP A 340 2.28 3.16 -27.82
N ILE A 341 3.20 2.21 -27.88
CA ILE A 341 2.91 0.82 -28.26
C ILE A 341 2.82 -0.11 -27.04
N SER A 342 2.74 0.46 -25.83
CA SER A 342 2.59 -0.31 -24.58
C SER A 342 1.26 -1.09 -24.47
N ALA A 343 0.23 -0.68 -25.20
CA ALA A 343 -1.08 -1.37 -25.22
C ALA A 343 -1.20 -2.47 -26.29
N SER A 344 -0.16 -2.69 -27.10
CA SER A 344 -0.18 -3.67 -28.18
C SER A 344 -0.18 -5.10 -27.63
N THR A 345 -1.09 -5.93 -28.13
CA THR A 345 -1.20 -7.35 -27.76
C THR A 345 -0.39 -8.23 -28.70
N SER A 346 -0.09 -9.46 -28.28
CA SER A 346 0.71 -10.40 -29.08
C SER A 346 0.13 -10.58 -30.48
N GLY A 347 0.96 -10.45 -31.51
CA GLY A 347 0.54 -10.53 -32.90
C GLY A 347 -0.07 -9.26 -33.47
N SER A 348 -0.08 -8.15 -32.70
CA SER A 348 -0.45 -6.84 -33.25
C SER A 348 0.54 -6.40 -34.32
N VAL A 349 0.02 -6.04 -35.49
CA VAL A 349 0.77 -5.36 -36.54
C VAL A 349 0.47 -3.87 -36.46
N ILE A 350 1.48 -3.08 -36.16
CA ILE A 350 1.43 -1.63 -36.07
C ILE A 350 2.03 -1.10 -37.36
N ASN A 351 1.24 -0.37 -38.13
CA ASN A 351 1.74 0.30 -39.32
C ASN A 351 2.01 1.77 -38.98
N GLY A 352 3.17 2.24 -39.41
CA GLY A 352 3.58 3.62 -39.33
C GLY A 352 2.76 4.54 -40.26
N ASN A 353 2.91 5.84 -40.06
CA ASN A 353 2.36 6.86 -40.91
C ASN A 353 3.19 7.02 -42.18
N ALA A 354 2.63 6.68 -43.34
CA ALA A 354 3.32 6.78 -44.63
C ALA A 354 3.78 8.20 -45.06
N THR A 355 3.40 9.25 -44.33
CA THR A 355 3.69 10.67 -44.66
C THR A 355 4.49 11.41 -43.59
N LYS A 356 4.81 10.77 -42.46
CA LYS A 356 5.50 11.36 -41.32
C LYS A 356 6.58 10.41 -40.83
N SER A 357 7.57 10.94 -40.13
CA SER A 357 8.49 10.08 -39.37
C SER A 357 7.75 9.49 -38.17
N ASP A 358 7.87 8.18 -37.95
CA ASP A 358 7.23 7.50 -36.84
C ASP A 358 8.19 7.31 -35.64
N VAL A 359 7.69 7.58 -34.44
CA VAL A 359 8.38 7.30 -33.18
C VAL A 359 7.52 6.34 -32.36
N PHE A 360 7.95 5.09 -32.27
CA PHE A 360 7.31 4.07 -31.45
C PHE A 360 7.99 4.03 -30.08
N TYR A 361 7.23 4.00 -28.99
CA TYR A 361 7.81 3.94 -27.64
C TYR A 361 6.97 3.13 -26.66
N PHE A 362 7.57 2.75 -25.55
CA PHE A 362 6.88 2.13 -24.42
C PHE A 362 6.88 3.07 -23.23
N ALA A 363 5.71 3.50 -22.77
CA ALA A 363 5.61 4.43 -21.66
C ALA A 363 6.01 3.85 -20.29
N ALA A 364 6.07 2.51 -20.14
CA ALA A 364 6.48 1.86 -18.89
C ALA A 364 7.55 0.78 -19.15
N LYS A 365 7.20 -0.30 -19.86
CA LYS A 365 8.09 -1.36 -20.38
C LYS A 365 7.44 -2.02 -21.60
N ALA A 366 8.23 -2.76 -22.37
CA ALA A 366 7.67 -3.65 -23.38
C ALA A 366 6.78 -4.72 -22.70
N PRO A 367 5.61 -5.05 -23.28
CA PRO A 367 4.69 -6.01 -22.69
C PRO A 367 5.29 -7.42 -22.68
N THR A 368 5.45 -8.00 -21.49
CA THR A 368 6.14 -9.28 -21.23
C THR A 368 5.49 -10.53 -21.84
N ALA A 369 4.35 -10.37 -22.53
CA ALA A 369 3.58 -11.46 -23.11
C ALA A 369 3.17 -11.19 -24.57
N ALA A 370 3.65 -10.11 -25.18
CA ALA A 370 3.20 -9.68 -26.49
C ALA A 370 4.38 -9.34 -27.40
N ASP A 371 4.59 -10.19 -28.41
CA ASP A 371 5.41 -9.84 -29.54
C ASP A 371 4.68 -8.81 -30.40
N VAL A 372 5.38 -7.73 -30.72
CA VAL A 372 4.85 -6.63 -31.52
C VAL A 372 5.50 -6.66 -32.88
N THR A 373 4.71 -6.50 -33.94
CA THR A 373 5.25 -6.31 -35.29
C THR A 373 5.03 -4.87 -35.72
N ILE A 374 6.10 -4.19 -36.14
CA ILE A 374 6.03 -2.94 -36.86
C ILE A 374 6.09 -3.28 -38.35
N GLY A 375 4.95 -3.12 -39.03
CA GLY A 375 4.74 -3.55 -40.42
C GLY A 375 5.43 -2.65 -41.45
N THR A 376 5.66 -1.38 -41.10
CA THR A 376 6.40 -0.41 -41.91
C THR A 376 7.35 0.36 -41.02
N PHE A 377 8.64 0.25 -41.27
CA PHE A 377 9.69 0.97 -40.56
C PHE A 377 10.75 1.41 -41.58
N GLY A 378 10.85 2.72 -41.81
CA GLY A 378 11.61 3.33 -42.89
C GLY A 378 12.38 4.57 -42.45
N ALA A 379 12.95 5.28 -43.43
CA ALA A 379 13.81 6.43 -43.19
C ALA A 379 13.12 7.50 -42.31
N GLY A 380 13.76 7.82 -41.18
CA GLY A 380 13.24 8.77 -40.18
C GLY A 380 12.51 8.11 -39.02
N ASP A 381 12.18 6.82 -39.11
CA ASP A 381 11.48 6.10 -38.05
C ASP A 381 12.42 5.66 -36.92
N SER A 382 11.88 5.58 -35.71
CA SER A 382 12.61 5.14 -34.53
C SER A 382 11.75 4.39 -33.52
N VAL A 383 12.39 3.48 -32.78
CA VAL A 383 11.82 2.79 -31.63
C VAL A 383 12.59 3.21 -30.38
N VAL A 384 11.91 3.84 -29.43
CA VAL A 384 12.44 4.18 -28.11
C VAL A 384 12.13 3.04 -27.16
N VAL A 385 13.15 2.26 -26.84
CA VAL A 385 13.05 1.14 -25.89
C VAL A 385 13.34 1.56 -24.44
N GLY A 386 13.96 2.73 -24.27
CA GLY A 386 14.28 3.34 -22.97
C GLY A 386 15.76 3.18 -22.59
N SER A 387 16.24 4.09 -21.74
CA SER A 387 17.65 4.15 -21.31
C SER A 387 18.05 3.09 -20.27
N SER A 388 17.10 2.32 -19.75
CA SER A 388 17.33 1.23 -18.80
C SER A 388 17.91 -0.02 -19.44
N TYR A 389 17.87 -0.12 -20.78
CA TYR A 389 18.46 -1.23 -21.53
C TYR A 389 19.87 -0.91 -21.99
N THR A 390 20.77 -1.86 -21.80
CA THR A 390 22.12 -1.82 -22.41
C THR A 390 22.09 -2.58 -23.73
N PHE A 391 22.49 -1.93 -24.83
CA PHE A 391 22.62 -2.62 -26.10
C PHE A 391 23.80 -3.58 -26.07
N ASN A 392 23.53 -4.86 -26.29
CA ASN A 392 24.54 -5.89 -26.44
C ASN A 392 24.70 -6.23 -27.92
N ALA A 393 25.80 -5.76 -28.51
CA ALA A 393 26.17 -6.06 -29.90
C ALA A 393 26.75 -7.48 -30.07
N GLY A 394 26.92 -8.22 -28.98
CA GLY A 394 27.33 -9.62 -28.97
C GLY A 394 26.19 -10.60 -29.25
N ALA A 395 26.49 -11.89 -29.21
CA ALA A 395 25.46 -12.92 -29.39
C ALA A 395 24.56 -13.00 -28.15
N LEU A 396 23.33 -13.52 -28.32
CA LEU A 396 22.38 -13.78 -27.22
C LEU A 396 22.95 -14.62 -26.08
N THR A 397 24.07 -15.30 -26.31
CA THR A 397 24.77 -16.20 -25.37
C THR A 397 25.84 -15.50 -24.50
N THR A 398 26.06 -14.19 -24.65
CA THR A 398 27.11 -13.43 -23.96
C THR A 398 26.57 -12.26 -23.14
N GLY A 399 25.44 -12.45 -22.47
CA GLY A 399 24.75 -11.40 -21.74
C GLY A 399 25.37 -11.01 -20.39
N ASN A 400 24.88 -9.92 -19.81
CA ASN A 400 25.31 -9.31 -18.57
C ASN A 400 24.26 -9.47 -17.46
N ASN A 401 24.55 -10.29 -16.45
CA ASN A 401 23.67 -10.57 -15.31
C ASN A 401 23.47 -9.40 -14.33
N SER A 402 23.89 -8.18 -14.66
CA SER A 402 23.75 -6.98 -13.80
C SER A 402 22.89 -5.87 -14.41
N VAL A 403 22.53 -5.96 -15.69
CA VAL A 403 21.71 -4.96 -16.40
C VAL A 403 20.69 -5.65 -17.27
N ALA A 404 19.57 -4.98 -17.58
CA ALA A 404 18.65 -5.47 -18.60
C ALA A 404 19.25 -5.17 -19.97
N GLU A 405 19.22 -6.16 -20.87
CA GLU A 405 19.86 -6.04 -22.18
C GLU A 405 18.86 -5.92 -23.33
N MET A 406 19.33 -5.29 -24.40
CA MET A 406 18.68 -5.30 -25.71
C MET A 406 19.60 -5.95 -26.74
N PHE A 407 19.02 -6.80 -27.58
CA PHE A 407 19.71 -7.44 -28.71
C PHE A 407 19.00 -7.12 -30.02
N LEU A 408 19.77 -7.10 -31.11
CA LEU A 408 19.21 -7.08 -32.46
C LEU A 408 19.50 -8.41 -33.14
N VAL A 409 18.45 -9.05 -33.67
CA VAL A 409 18.55 -10.35 -34.34
C VAL A 409 17.97 -10.25 -35.74
N GLN A 410 18.72 -10.66 -36.76
CA GLN A 410 18.18 -10.76 -38.13
C GLN A 410 17.31 -12.02 -38.25
N GLY A 411 16.02 -11.84 -38.50
CA GLY A 411 15.09 -12.91 -38.87
C GLY A 411 14.73 -12.89 -40.35
N GLU A 412 13.99 -13.91 -40.79
CA GLU A 412 13.53 -14.06 -42.19
C GLU A 412 12.62 -12.91 -42.67
N LYS A 413 11.83 -12.32 -41.77
CA LYS A 413 10.89 -11.23 -42.08
C LYS A 413 11.45 -9.82 -41.84
N GLY A 414 12.64 -9.72 -41.25
CA GLY A 414 13.29 -8.45 -40.91
C GLY A 414 14.08 -8.52 -39.61
N VAL A 415 14.38 -7.37 -39.00
CA VAL A 415 15.14 -7.26 -37.74
C VAL A 415 14.21 -7.42 -36.54
N GLN A 416 14.64 -8.17 -35.52
CA GLN A 416 13.98 -8.28 -34.23
C GLN A 416 14.77 -7.50 -33.17
N ILE A 417 14.08 -6.62 -32.45
CA ILE A 417 14.55 -6.01 -31.22
C ILE A 417 14.09 -6.91 -30.07
N VAL A 418 15.05 -7.48 -29.34
CA VAL A 418 14.78 -8.42 -28.23
C VAL A 418 15.14 -7.71 -26.94
N LEU A 419 14.17 -7.58 -26.04
CA LEU A 419 14.30 -6.85 -24.78
C LEU A 419 14.14 -7.81 -23.61
N GLU A 420 15.08 -7.81 -22.65
CA GLU A 420 14.92 -8.63 -21.45
C GLU A 420 13.87 -8.06 -20.48
N ASN A 421 12.94 -8.90 -20.02
CA ASN A 421 11.89 -8.50 -19.07
C ASN A 421 12.43 -8.34 -17.62
N SER A 422 13.62 -8.86 -17.32
CA SER A 422 14.40 -8.62 -16.09
C SER A 422 15.89 -8.81 -16.37
N VAL A 423 16.74 -8.46 -15.42
CA VAL A 423 18.18 -8.75 -15.49
C VAL A 423 18.40 -10.27 -15.47
N PHE A 424 18.75 -10.84 -16.63
CA PHE A 424 18.94 -12.30 -16.79
C PHE A 424 20.22 -12.67 -17.53
N GLY A 425 20.82 -11.73 -18.26
CA GLY A 425 22.16 -11.81 -18.82
C GLY A 425 22.47 -13.02 -19.69
N SER A 426 21.48 -13.64 -20.37
CA SER A 426 21.53 -14.78 -21.33
C SER A 426 20.96 -16.14 -20.91
N GLY A 427 20.60 -16.37 -19.64
CA GLY A 427 20.29 -17.74 -19.14
C GLY A 427 19.02 -18.42 -19.69
N THR A 428 18.06 -17.67 -20.24
CA THR A 428 16.74 -18.19 -20.64
C THR A 428 16.19 -17.61 -21.94
N VAL A 429 16.98 -16.82 -22.70
CA VAL A 429 16.53 -16.36 -24.01
C VAL A 429 16.59 -17.55 -24.95
N ALA A 430 15.44 -18.05 -25.42
CA ALA A 430 15.41 -19.18 -26.34
C ALA A 430 16.29 -18.85 -27.54
N THR A 431 17.23 -19.75 -27.85
CA THR A 431 18.06 -19.65 -29.04
C THR A 431 17.15 -19.50 -30.27
N PRO A 432 17.45 -18.59 -31.21
CA PRO A 432 16.65 -18.38 -32.41
C PRO A 432 16.37 -19.72 -33.11
N ALA A 433 15.15 -19.93 -33.59
CA ALA A 433 14.85 -21.15 -34.33
C ALA A 433 15.76 -21.23 -35.57
N ALA A 434 16.54 -22.32 -35.66
CA ALA A 434 17.62 -22.47 -36.64
C ALA A 434 17.18 -22.39 -38.12
N ALA A 435 15.88 -22.49 -38.40
CA ALA A 435 15.33 -22.46 -39.76
C ALA A 435 15.00 -21.04 -40.28
N ASN A 436 14.77 -20.06 -39.40
CA ASN A 436 14.26 -18.73 -39.79
C ASN A 436 14.85 -17.55 -38.99
N GLY A 437 15.73 -17.81 -38.01
CA GLY A 437 16.38 -16.76 -37.21
C GLY A 437 15.42 -16.00 -36.28
N VAL A 438 14.19 -16.50 -36.10
CA VAL A 438 13.15 -15.87 -35.29
C VAL A 438 13.28 -16.37 -33.84
N ILE A 439 13.37 -15.43 -32.88
CA ILE A 439 13.02 -15.73 -31.48
C ILE A 439 11.50 -15.79 -31.43
N ALA A 440 10.96 -16.96 -31.12
CA ALA A 440 9.52 -17.20 -31.13
C ALA A 440 8.88 -16.74 -29.81
N PRO A 441 7.67 -16.17 -29.85
CA PRO A 441 6.93 -15.78 -28.66
C PRO A 441 6.64 -17.02 -27.82
N SER A 442 7.26 -17.09 -26.65
CA SER A 442 6.91 -18.03 -25.61
C SER A 442 6.68 -17.21 -24.35
N SER A 443 5.51 -17.37 -23.72
CA SER A 443 5.23 -16.74 -22.42
C SER A 443 6.13 -17.27 -21.29
N ALA A 444 6.97 -18.28 -21.56
CA ALA A 444 8.02 -18.76 -20.67
C ALA A 444 9.37 -18.07 -20.92
N ASP A 445 9.52 -17.33 -22.02
CA ASP A 445 10.75 -16.64 -22.35
C ASP A 445 10.70 -15.27 -21.69
N ASN A 446 11.67 -14.96 -20.82
CA ASN A 446 11.75 -13.70 -20.08
C ASN A 446 12.15 -12.51 -20.97
N VAL A 447 11.65 -12.44 -22.21
CA VAL A 447 11.93 -11.39 -23.19
C VAL A 447 10.66 -10.85 -23.82
N SER A 448 10.74 -9.64 -24.37
CA SER A 448 9.75 -9.05 -25.27
C SER A 448 10.39 -8.86 -26.64
N VAL A 449 9.70 -9.24 -27.73
CA VAL A 449 10.25 -9.14 -29.09
C VAL A 449 9.46 -8.14 -29.94
N ILE A 450 10.18 -7.25 -30.63
CA ILE A 450 9.61 -6.30 -31.59
C ILE A 450 10.18 -6.60 -32.96
N THR A 451 9.35 -7.01 -33.91
CA THR A 451 9.79 -7.32 -35.28
C THR A 451 9.60 -6.10 -36.18
N LEU A 452 10.68 -5.61 -36.78
CA LEU A 452 10.70 -4.57 -37.80
C LEU A 452 10.64 -5.22 -39.19
N THR A 453 9.48 -5.19 -39.83
CA THR A 453 9.24 -5.93 -41.08
C THR A 453 9.95 -5.29 -42.26
N GLY A 454 10.62 -6.10 -43.10
CA GLY A 454 11.29 -5.62 -44.32
C GLY A 454 12.59 -4.83 -44.07
N VAL A 455 13.06 -4.80 -42.82
CA VAL A 455 14.28 -4.11 -42.40
C VAL A 455 15.43 -5.11 -42.32
N THR A 456 16.63 -4.72 -42.74
CA THR A 456 17.86 -5.49 -42.58
C THR A 456 18.74 -4.84 -41.53
N ILE A 457 19.65 -5.61 -40.92
CA ILE A 457 20.46 -5.14 -39.78
C ILE A 457 21.34 -3.92 -40.11
N ASP A 458 21.72 -3.73 -41.36
CA ASP A 458 22.48 -2.58 -41.86
C ASP A 458 21.64 -1.31 -42.04
N HIS A 459 20.31 -1.43 -42.03
CA HIS A 459 19.38 -0.30 -42.02
C HIS A 459 19.05 0.19 -40.60
N VAL A 460 19.66 -0.35 -39.55
CA VAL A 460 19.39 0.08 -38.17
C VAL A 460 20.65 0.52 -37.44
N SER A 461 20.49 1.56 -36.62
CA SER A 461 21.51 1.99 -35.66
C SER A 461 20.93 2.04 -34.26
N VAL A 462 21.77 1.81 -33.26
CA VAL A 462 21.39 1.89 -31.85
C VAL A 462 22.22 2.95 -31.15
N ALA A 463 21.55 3.89 -30.50
CA ALA A 463 22.18 4.87 -29.63
C ALA A 463 21.22 5.27 -28.51
N ASN A 464 21.72 5.37 -27.28
CA ASN A 464 20.97 5.92 -26.13
C ASN A 464 19.57 5.30 -25.90
N GLY A 465 19.42 3.98 -26.10
CA GLY A 465 18.13 3.29 -25.94
C GLY A 465 17.11 3.57 -27.06
N VAL A 466 17.61 4.01 -28.22
CA VAL A 466 16.84 4.23 -29.44
C VAL A 466 17.39 3.34 -30.55
N VAL A 467 16.49 2.64 -31.25
CA VAL A 467 16.76 1.97 -32.53
C VAL A 467 16.22 2.87 -33.65
N SER A 468 17.09 3.37 -34.53
CA SER A 468 16.73 4.27 -35.64
C SER A 468 16.96 3.61 -36.99
N TYR A 469 16.07 3.83 -37.96
CA TYR A 469 16.35 3.52 -39.37
C TYR A 469 17.44 4.46 -39.90
N VAL A 470 18.47 3.94 -40.57
CA VAL A 470 19.60 4.70 -41.13
C VAL A 470 19.82 4.49 -42.61
#